data_AF-A0A1F4A6J3-F1
#
_entry.id   AF-A0A1F4A6J3-F1
#
_cell.length_a   1.000
_cell.length_b   1.000
_cell.length_c   1.000
_cell.angle_alpha   90.00
_cell.angle_beta   90.00
_cell.angle_gamma   90.00
#
_symmetry.space_group_name_H-M   'P 1'
#
loop_
_entity.id
_entity.type
_entity.pdbx_description
1 polymer ?
#
loop_
_entity_poly.entity_id
_entity_poly.type
_entity_poly.pdbx_seq_one_letter_code
_entity_poly.pdbx_strand_id
1 'polypeptide(L)' 'MERLNGGIRQVLAQPAMTTALGAQALEPAGGTPAQFDKLIRAEISKWTALMRAARIKFD' A
#
# COMPACT_ATOMS: atom_id res chain seq x y z
N MET A 1 5.71 14.29 -8.58
CA MET A 1 5.35 12.93 -8.10
C MET A 1 5.83 11.82 -9.03
N GLU A 2 5.70 11.96 -10.35
CA GLU A 2 6.07 10.91 -11.32
C GLU A 2 7.54 10.47 -11.25
N ARG A 3 8.48 11.41 -11.16
CA ARG A 3 9.92 11.11 -11.04
C ARG A 3 10.25 10.26 -9.80
N LEU A 4 9.67 10.61 -8.65
CA LEU A 4 9.88 9.88 -7.41
C LEU A 4 9.27 8.48 -7.51
N ASN A 5 8.03 8.37 -7.98
CA ASN A 5 7.36 7.09 -8.17
C ASN A 5 8.13 6.19 -9.15
N GLY A 6 8.69 6.77 -10.22
CA GLY A 6 9.55 6.07 -11.16
C GLY A 6 10.79 5.47 -10.48
N GLY A 7 11.49 6.26 -9.67
CA GLY A 7 12.65 5.78 -8.90
C GLY A 7 12.29 4.67 -7.91
N ILE A 8 11.17 4.81 -7.19
CA ILE A 8 10.68 3.78 -6.25
C ILE A 8 10.38 2.48 -6.99
N ARG A 9 9.69 2.54 -8.14
CA ARG A 9 9.38 1.36 -8.95
C ARG A 9 10.64 0.66 -9.47
N GLN A 10 11.65 1.43 -9.86
CA GLN A 10 12.94 0.88 -10.28
C GLN A 10 13.62 0.11 -9.16
N VAL A 11 13.61 0.62 -7.94
CA VAL A 11 14.21 -0.05 -6.77
C VAL A 11 13.42 -1.31 -6.39
N LEU A 12 12.09 -1.23 -6.36
CA LEU A 12 11.23 -2.39 -6.05
C LEU A 12 11.38 -3.54 -7.06
N ALA A 13 11.73 -3.24 -8.31
CA ALA A 13 11.99 -4.26 -9.34
C ALA A 13 13.36 -4.95 -9.21
N GLN A 14 14.24 -4.48 -8.30
CA GLN A 14 15.55 -5.10 -8.13
C GLN A 14 15.42 -6.45 -7.41
N PRO A 15 16.16 -7.49 -7.84
CA PRO A 15 16.13 -8.80 -7.17
C PRO A 15 16.49 -8.72 -5.69
N ALA A 16 17.48 -7.91 -5.33
CA ALA A 16 17.90 -7.71 -3.94
C ALA A 16 16.76 -7.14 -3.07
N MET A 17 15.95 -6.23 -3.64
CA MET A 17 14.81 -5.66 -2.94
C MET A 17 13.68 -6.67 -2.79
N THR A 18 13.40 -7.46 -3.84
CA THR A 18 12.40 -8.53 -3.79
C THR A 18 12.76 -9.56 -2.72
N THR A 19 14.03 -9.99 -2.65
CA THR A 19 14.51 -10.92 -1.61
C THR A 19 14.38 -10.32 -0.21
N ALA A 20 14.76 -9.05 -0.03
CA ALA A 20 14.70 -8.38 1.28
C ALA A 20 13.26 -8.21 1.81
N LEU A 21 12.30 -7.93 0.91
CA LEU A 21 10.88 -7.87 1.25
C LEU A 21 10.31 -9.27 1.51
N GLY A 22 10.66 -10.25 0.68
CA GLY A 22 10.24 -11.65 0.86
C GLY A 22 10.70 -12.25 2.19
N ALA A 23 11.89 -11.90 2.66
CA ALA A 23 12.39 -12.29 3.99
C ALA A 23 11.50 -11.81 5.15
N GLN A 24 10.68 -10.78 4.93
CA GLN A 24 9.71 -10.24 5.89
C GLN A 24 8.26 -10.68 5.57
N ALA A 25 8.08 -11.67 4.69
CA ALA A 25 6.79 -12.09 4.16
C ALA A 25 5.99 -10.94 3.49
N LEU A 26 6.71 -9.98 2.89
CA LEU A 26 6.13 -8.87 2.15
C LEU A 26 6.29 -9.09 0.64
N GLU A 27 5.26 -8.72 -0.11
CA GLU A 27 5.31 -8.63 -1.57
C GLU A 27 5.55 -7.17 -2.02
N PRO A 28 6.40 -6.93 -3.02
CA PRO A 28 6.60 -5.59 -3.55
C PRO A 28 5.32 -5.05 -4.19
N ALA A 29 4.68 -4.07 -3.56
CA ALA A 29 3.55 -3.37 -4.14
C ALA A 29 4.03 -2.29 -5.11
N GLY A 30 3.92 -2.55 -6.42
CA GLY A 30 4.14 -1.55 -7.47
C GLY A 30 2.84 -0.85 -7.89
N GLY A 31 2.93 0.39 -8.34
CA GLY A 31 1.76 1.11 -8.85
C GLY A 31 2.02 2.54 -9.29
N THR A 32 0.98 3.19 -9.76
CA THR A 32 0.93 4.63 -9.99
C THR A 32 0.45 5.36 -8.74
N PRO A 33 0.77 6.66 -8.56
CA PRO A 33 0.23 7.45 -7.46
C PRO A 33 -1.30 7.45 -7.40
N ALA A 34 -1.98 7.42 -8.56
CA ALA A 34 -3.44 7.37 -8.65
C ALA A 34 -4.01 6.04 -8.14
N GLN A 35 -3.34 4.92 -8.41
CA GLN A 35 -3.73 3.61 -7.85
C GLN A 35 -3.58 3.60 -6.32
N PHE A 36 -2.54 4.26 -5.79
CA PHE A 36 -2.35 4.37 -4.34
C PHE A 36 -3.41 5.26 -3.69
N ASP A 37 -3.75 6.43 -4.27
CA ASP A 37 -4.86 7.27 -3.78
C ASP A 37 -6.19 6.49 -3.76
N LYS A 38 -6.48 5.76 -4.85
CA LYS A 38 -7.68 4.91 -4.93
C LYS A 38 -7.70 3.85 -3.81
N LEU A 39 -6.57 3.19 -3.55
CA LEU A 39 -6.47 2.19 -2.48
C LEU A 39 -6.77 2.80 -1.12
N ILE A 40 -6.13 3.93 -0.78
CA ILE A 40 -6.33 4.61 0.51
C ILE A 40 -7.81 4.97 0.72
N ARG A 41 -8.47 5.55 -0.30
CA ARG A 41 -9.90 5.90 -0.21
C ARG A 41 -10.79 4.66 -0.02
N ALA A 42 -10.49 3.58 -0.74
CA ALA A 42 -11.25 2.33 -0.65
C ALA A 42 -11.11 1.69 0.74
N GLU A 43 -9.89 1.60 1.27
CA GLU A 43 -9.63 1.03 2.58
C GLU A 43 -10.25 1.88 3.70
N ILE A 44 -10.14 3.22 3.65
CA ILE A 44 -10.81 4.10 4.62
C ILE A 44 -12.31 3.85 4.64
N SER A 45 -12.94 3.79 3.46
CA SER A 45 -14.39 3.57 3.36
C SER A 45 -14.78 2.21 3.95
N LYS A 46 -14.08 1.13 3.56
CA LYS A 46 -14.30 -0.23 4.02
C LYS A 46 -14.17 -0.36 5.54
N TRP A 47 -13.07 0.12 6.11
CA TRP A 47 -12.81 -0.03 7.54
C TRP A 47 -13.71 0.88 8.37
N THR A 48 -14.06 2.08 7.88
CA THR A 48 -15.05 2.95 8.54
C THR A 48 -16.41 2.27 8.62
N ALA A 49 -16.87 1.63 7.53
CA ALA A 49 -18.13 0.89 7.54
C ALA A 49 -18.11 -0.28 8.52
N LEU A 50 -17.01 -1.05 8.55
CA LEU A 50 -16.83 -2.16 9.48
C LEU A 50 -16.88 -1.69 10.94
N MET A 51 -16.13 -0.64 11.29
CA MET A 51 -16.09 -0.13 12.66
C MET A 51 -17.48 0.33 13.13
N ARG A 52 -18.26 1.00 12.26
CA ARG A 52 -19.63 1.42 12.58
C ARG A 52 -20.54 0.22 12.81
N ALA A 53 -20.46 -0.79 11.96
CA ALA A 53 -21.25 -2.02 12.09
C ALA A 53 -20.91 -2.78 13.38
N ALA A 54 -19.63 -2.85 13.73
CA ALA A 54 -19.14 -3.53 14.93
C ALA A 54 -19.22 -2.67 16.21
N ARG A 55 -19.66 -1.40 16.11
CA ARG A 55 -19.70 -0.42 17.21
C ARG A 55 -18.35 -0.24 17.93
N ILE A 56 -17.25 -0.41 17.21
CA ILE A 56 -15.89 -0.22 17.72
C ILE A 56 -15.62 1.29 17.83
N LYS A 57 -15.10 1.72 18.98
CA LYS A 57 -14.62 3.09 19.23
C LYS A 57 -13.17 3.02 19.70
N PHE A 58 -12.37 3.97 19.23
CA PHE A 58 -11.07 4.25 19.83
C PHE A 58 -11.27 5.26 20.95
N ASP A 59 -10.60 5.02 22.06
CA ASP A 59 -10.48 5.83 23.25
C ASP A 59 -9.53 7.03 23.07
#